data_AF-K8XY33-F1
#
_entry.id   AF-K8XY33-F1
#
_cell.length_a   1.000
_cell.length_b   1.000
_cell.length_c   1.000
_cell.angle_alpha   90.00
_cell.angle_beta   90.00
_cell.angle_gamma   90.00
#
_symmetry.space_group_name_H-M   'P 1'
#
loop_
_entity.id
_entity.type
_entity.pdbx_description
1 polymer ?
#
loop_
_entity_poly.entity_id
_entity_poly.type
_entity_poly.pdbx_seq_one_letter_code
_entity_poly.pdbx_strand_id
1 'polypeptide(L)'
;MITIGIAVFFQLFYTAYFFVTHFVSMSPLNDLSGESFSKEKKVNFALIAVQLGIVPFFFYDVFWGICFGAFYYLVNVFGNAMSWWFPYLFGWPKPFTENVEEENKRTFRILPPIKDHLIPDLVHIGITILIWINWILSSKEVLQRI
;
A
#
# COMPACT_ATOMS: atom_id res chain seq x y z
N MET A 1 15.21 -20.15 3.99
CA MET A 1 15.38 -19.45 5.29
C MET A 1 15.74 -17.97 5.14
N ILE A 2 16.81 -17.60 4.40
CA ILE A 2 17.19 -16.18 4.22
C ILE A 2 16.08 -15.37 3.55
N THR A 3 15.43 -15.92 2.52
CA THR A 3 14.33 -15.28 1.79
C THR A 3 13.08 -15.07 2.63
N ILE A 4 12.71 -16.04 3.49
CA ILE A 4 11.60 -15.93 4.44
C ILE A 4 11.84 -14.80 5.45
N GLY A 5 13.04 -14.73 6.04
CA GLY A 5 13.38 -13.66 6.98
C GLY A 5 13.28 -12.26 6.36
N ILE A 6 13.74 -12.12 5.11
CA ILE A 6 13.61 -10.88 4.34
C ILE A 6 12.14 -10.56 4.05
N ALA A 7 11.34 -11.54 3.64
CA ALA A 7 9.90 -11.37 3.41
C ALA A 7 9.20 -10.87 4.68
N VAL A 8 9.41 -11.54 5.81
CA VAL A 8 8.86 -11.13 7.10
C VAL A 8 9.26 -9.69 7.46
N PHE A 9 10.55 -9.35 7.31
CA PHE A 9 11.03 -7.99 7.59
C PHE A 9 10.28 -6.95 6.76
N PHE A 10 10.15 -7.15 5.45
CA PHE A 10 9.47 -6.20 4.57
C PHE A 10 7.94 -6.16 4.80
N GLN A 11 7.33 -7.25 5.24
CA GLN A 11 5.92 -7.25 5.63
C GLN A 11 5.70 -6.38 6.86
N LEU A 12 6.49 -6.60 7.92
CA LEU A 12 6.44 -5.79 9.14
C LEU A 12 6.79 -4.33 8.89
N PHE A 13 7.79 -4.08 8.04
CA PHE A 13 8.18 -2.72 7.66
C PHE A 13 7.06 -2.02 6.90
N TYR A 14 6.40 -2.71 5.96
CA TYR A 14 5.24 -2.17 5.25
C TYR A 14 4.08 -1.88 6.20
N THR A 15 3.75 -2.80 7.12
CA THR A 15 2.69 -2.58 8.10
C THR A 15 2.99 -1.40 9.02
N ALA A 16 4.22 -1.28 9.51
CA ALA A 16 4.64 -0.15 10.34
C ALA A 16 4.58 1.16 9.56
N TYR A 17 5.06 1.17 8.32
CA TYR A 17 4.99 2.33 7.44
C TYR A 17 3.54 2.76 7.19
N PHE A 18 2.66 1.82 6.86
CA PHE A 18 1.24 2.06 6.62
C PHE A 18 0.55 2.59 7.88
N PHE A 19 0.80 1.98 9.05
CA PHE A 19 0.26 2.44 10.33
C PHE A 19 0.69 3.87 10.64
N VAL A 20 1.99 4.16 10.57
CA VAL A 20 2.52 5.49 10.89
C VAL A 20 1.93 6.54 9.93
N THR A 21 1.87 6.25 8.63
CA THR A 21 1.37 7.18 7.62
C THR A 21 -0.15 7.39 7.62
N HIS A 22 -0.95 6.51 8.24
CA HIS A 22 -2.42 6.66 8.28
C HIS A 22 -2.98 6.97 9.67
N PHE A 23 -2.15 6.94 10.72
CA PHE A 23 -2.60 7.17 12.10
C PHE A 23 -1.78 8.24 12.84
N VAL A 24 -0.61 8.63 12.34
CA VAL A 24 0.23 9.67 12.95
C VAL A 24 0.26 10.88 12.01
N SER A 25 -0.11 12.06 12.54
CA SER A 25 -0.05 13.31 11.78
C SER A 25 1.41 13.72 11.56
N MET A 26 1.80 13.85 10.29
CA MET A 26 3.16 14.12 9.85
C MET A 26 3.17 15.10 8.69
N SER A 27 2.44 16.22 8.78
CA SER A 27 2.44 17.24 7.73
C SER A 27 3.87 17.74 7.43
N PRO A 28 4.29 17.88 6.15
CA PRO A 28 3.49 17.73 4.93
C PRO A 28 3.54 16.32 4.30
N LEU A 29 4.02 15.28 4.99
CA LEU A 29 4.05 13.93 4.44
C LEU A 29 2.65 13.32 4.27
N ASN A 30 1.74 13.58 5.21
CA ASN A 30 0.33 13.21 5.11
C ASN A 30 -0.57 14.35 5.62
N ASP A 31 -1.86 14.28 5.29
CA ASP A 31 -2.89 15.12 5.88
C ASP A 31 -4.00 14.22 6.43
N LEU A 32 -4.13 14.18 7.76
CA LEU A 32 -5.14 13.38 8.47
C LEU A 32 -6.25 14.27 9.06
N SER A 33 -6.35 15.53 8.64
CA SER A 33 -7.30 16.50 9.19
C SER A 33 -8.76 16.24 8.79
N GLY A 34 -9.00 15.36 7.81
CA GLY A 34 -10.32 14.83 7.45
C GLY A 34 -10.25 13.33 7.17
N GLU A 35 -11.38 12.62 7.23
CA GLU A 35 -11.52 11.28 6.63
C GLU A 35 -12.18 11.46 5.26
N SER A 36 -11.60 10.93 4.19
CA SER A 36 -12.17 11.09 2.85
C SER A 36 -13.37 10.18 2.60
N PHE A 37 -13.58 9.16 3.45
CA PHE A 37 -14.77 8.32 3.43
C PHE A 37 -15.18 7.86 4.82
N SER A 38 -16.49 7.72 5.04
CA SER A 38 -17.01 7.21 6.31
C SER A 38 -16.45 5.81 6.55
N LYS A 39 -15.68 5.64 7.64
CA LYS A 39 -15.01 4.38 8.07
C LYS A 39 -13.61 4.14 7.51
N GLU A 40 -12.93 5.13 6.93
CA GLU A 40 -11.54 4.99 6.47
C GLU A 40 -10.60 4.36 7.50
N LYS A 41 -10.57 4.90 8.72
CA LYS A 41 -9.73 4.34 9.79
C LYS A 41 -10.05 2.89 10.11
N LYS A 42 -11.32 2.48 10.02
CA LYS A 42 -11.72 1.08 10.25
C LYS A 42 -11.20 0.17 9.14
N VAL A 43 -11.27 0.63 7.88
CA VAL A 43 -10.71 -0.11 6.74
C VAL A 43 -9.19 -0.21 6.87
N ASN A 44 -8.50 0.88 7.17
CA ASN A 44 -7.05 0.90 7.36
C ASN A 44 -6.62 -0.03 8.51
N PHE A 45 -7.37 -0.04 9.61
CA PHE A 45 -7.12 -0.97 10.73
C PHE A 45 -7.33 -2.43 10.33
N ALA A 46 -8.38 -2.73 9.55
CA ALA A 46 -8.61 -4.07 9.04
C ALA A 46 -7.47 -4.54 8.10
N LEU A 47 -6.96 -3.64 7.24
CA LEU A 47 -5.82 -3.93 6.38
C LEU A 47 -4.57 -4.27 7.20
N ILE A 48 -4.27 -3.49 8.24
CA ILE A 48 -3.17 -3.77 9.17
C ILE A 48 -3.34 -5.14 9.85
N ALA A 49 -4.55 -5.44 10.32
CA ALA A 49 -4.83 -6.73 10.97
C ALA A 49 -4.60 -7.91 10.01
N VAL A 50 -5.00 -7.78 8.75
CA VAL A 50 -4.74 -8.80 7.71
C VAL A 50 -3.25 -8.94 7.46
N GLN A 51 -2.51 -7.83 7.30
CA GLN A 51 -1.06 -7.86 7.10
C GLN A 51 -0.34 -8.57 8.25
N LEU A 52 -0.67 -8.23 9.50
CA LEU A 52 -0.11 -8.88 10.67
C LEU A 52 -0.51 -10.36 10.77
N GLY A 53 -1.72 -10.72 10.33
CA GLY A 53 -2.18 -12.10 10.28
C GLY A 53 -1.44 -12.98 9.26
N ILE A 54 -0.89 -12.37 8.19
CA ILE A 54 -0.10 -13.09 7.18
C ILE A 54 1.29 -13.45 7.70
N VAL A 55 1.89 -12.60 8.54
CA VAL A 55 3.28 -12.75 9.01
C VAL A 55 3.57 -14.12 9.65
N PRO A 56 2.73 -14.68 10.55
CA PRO A 56 2.92 -16.03 11.09
C PRO A 56 3.01 -17.12 10.02
N PHE A 57 2.28 -17.01 8.90
CA PHE A 57 2.36 -18.02 7.84
C PHE A 57 3.74 -18.08 7.20
N PHE A 58 4.44 -16.95 7.10
CA PHE A 58 5.82 -16.92 6.63
C PHE A 58 6.79 -17.43 7.70
N PHE A 59 6.60 -17.04 8.97
CA PHE A 59 7.45 -17.53 10.07
C PHE A 59 7.39 -19.05 10.24
N TYR A 60 6.20 -19.65 10.17
CA TYR A 60 5.98 -21.08 10.33
C TYR A 60 6.00 -21.86 9.00
N ASP A 61 6.39 -21.19 7.92
CA ASP A 61 6.54 -21.79 6.59
C ASP A 61 5.29 -22.51 6.06
N VAL A 62 4.11 -21.95 6.35
CA VAL A 62 2.80 -22.51 5.98
C VAL A 62 2.48 -22.16 4.53
N PHE A 63 2.70 -23.11 3.62
CA PHE A 63 2.58 -22.90 2.17
C PHE A 63 1.29 -22.19 1.73
N TRP A 64 0.12 -22.69 2.14
CA TRP A 64 -1.16 -22.08 1.76
C TRP A 64 -1.33 -20.66 2.29
N GLY A 65 -0.77 -20.36 3.46
CA GLY A 65 -0.75 -19.01 4.01
C GLY A 65 0.18 -18.07 3.26
N ILE A 66 1.30 -18.58 2.74
CA ILE A 66 2.19 -17.84 1.83
C ILE A 66 1.48 -17.55 0.50
N CYS A 67 0.75 -18.52 -0.07
CA CYS A 67 -0.08 -18.31 -1.25
C CYS A 67 -1.14 -17.23 -1.02
N PHE A 68 -1.82 -17.26 0.14
CA PHE A 68 -2.76 -16.22 0.54
C PHE A 68 -2.08 -14.85 0.63
N GLY A 69 -0.88 -14.77 1.24
CA GLY A 69 -0.08 -13.55 1.29
C GLY A 69 0.29 -13.01 -0.10
N ALA A 70 0.74 -13.88 -1.00
CA ALA A 70 1.05 -13.50 -2.39
C ALA A 70 -0.17 -12.93 -3.12
N PHE A 71 -1.33 -13.58 -2.95
CA PHE A 71 -2.58 -13.08 -3.53
C PHE A 71 -3.02 -11.75 -2.90
N TYR A 72 -2.93 -11.61 -1.58
CA TYR A 72 -3.24 -10.37 -0.87
C TYR A 72 -2.38 -9.20 -1.37
N TYR A 73 -1.07 -9.38 -1.48
CA TYR A 73 -0.19 -8.32 -2.00
C TYR A 73 -0.44 -8.02 -3.48
N LEU A 74 -0.84 -9.01 -4.29
CA LEU A 74 -1.27 -8.77 -5.67
C LEU A 74 -2.49 -7.85 -5.74
N VAL A 75 -3.50 -8.10 -4.90
CA VAL A 75 -4.70 -7.25 -4.82
C VAL A 75 -4.32 -5.81 -4.42
N ASN A 76 -3.39 -5.64 -3.48
CA ASN A 76 -2.89 -4.32 -3.08
C ASN A 76 -2.12 -3.62 -4.21
N VAL A 77 -1.29 -4.35 -4.97
CA VAL A 77 -0.59 -3.82 -6.16
C VAL A 77 -1.61 -3.29 -7.17
N PHE A 78 -2.65 -4.06 -7.49
CA PHE A 78 -3.71 -3.61 -8.38
C PHE A 78 -4.48 -2.41 -7.81
N GLY A 79 -4.86 -2.45 -6.54
CA GLY A 79 -5.57 -1.35 -5.89
C GLY A 79 -4.77 -0.05 -5.94
N ASN A 80 -3.50 -0.09 -5.54
CA ASN A 80 -2.61 1.06 -5.58
C ASN A 80 -2.38 1.58 -7.00
N ALA A 81 -2.18 0.68 -7.98
CA ALA A 81 -2.05 1.06 -9.38
C ALA A 81 -3.30 1.78 -9.89
N MET A 82 -4.49 1.27 -9.59
CA MET A 82 -5.76 1.86 -10.02
C MET A 82 -6.10 3.16 -9.28
N SER A 83 -5.68 3.32 -8.03
CA SER A 83 -5.96 4.53 -7.24
C SER A 83 -5.01 5.69 -7.55
N TRP A 84 -3.75 5.41 -7.90
CA TRP A 84 -2.70 6.43 -7.96
C TRP A 84 -2.02 6.51 -9.31
N TRP A 85 -1.55 5.38 -9.84
CA TRP A 85 -0.72 5.38 -11.04
C TRP A 85 -1.53 5.49 -12.33
N PHE A 86 -2.67 4.81 -12.40
CA PHE A 86 -3.56 4.90 -13.55
C PHE A 86 -4.14 6.32 -13.69
N PRO A 87 -4.69 6.96 -12.63
CA PRO A 87 -5.11 8.36 -12.70
C PRO A 87 -3.98 9.31 -13.06
N TYR A 88 -2.76 9.08 -12.55
CA TYR A 88 -1.60 9.90 -12.87
C TYR A 88 -1.18 9.83 -14.34
N LEU A 89 -1.15 8.63 -14.93
CA LEU A 89 -0.65 8.43 -16.30
C LEU A 89 -1.71 8.74 -17.35
N PHE A 90 -2.97 8.37 -17.09
CA PHE A 90 -4.04 8.38 -18.10
C PHE A 90 -5.16 9.37 -17.80
N GLY A 91 -5.15 9.98 -16.62
CA GLY A 91 -6.26 10.77 -16.12
C GLY A 91 -7.38 9.89 -15.59
N TRP A 92 -8.33 10.51 -14.89
CA TRP A 92 -9.49 9.83 -14.33
C TRP A 92 -10.64 10.85 -14.18
N PRO A 93 -11.93 10.45 -14.22
CA PRO A 93 -13.01 11.44 -14.17
C PRO A 93 -13.00 12.22 -12.84
N LYS A 94 -13.14 13.55 -12.92
CA LYS A 94 -13.07 14.48 -11.79
C LYS A 94 -13.87 14.08 -10.53
N PRO A 95 -15.11 13.56 -10.63
CA PRO A 95 -15.86 13.15 -9.43
C PRO A 95 -15.16 12.09 -8.58
N PHE A 96 -14.22 11.33 -9.15
CA PHE A 96 -13.43 10.31 -8.47
C PHE A 96 -12.06 10.82 -7.99
N THR A 97 -11.56 11.95 -8.52
CA THR A 97 -10.28 12.54 -8.12
C THR A 97 -10.42 13.75 -7.21
N GLU A 98 -11.55 14.46 -7.23
CA GLU A 98 -11.76 15.70 -6.45
C GLU A 98 -11.53 15.51 -4.95
N ASN A 99 -12.13 14.48 -4.36
CA ASN A 99 -11.95 14.19 -2.92
C ASN A 99 -10.49 13.87 -2.58
N VAL A 100 -9.83 13.08 -3.43
CA VAL A 100 -8.44 12.67 -3.24
C VAL A 100 -7.50 13.86 -3.45
N GLU A 101 -7.77 14.72 -4.43
CA GLU A 101 -7.02 15.94 -4.66
C GLU A 101 -7.16 16.90 -3.49
N GLU A 102 -8.37 17.10 -2.96
CA GLU A 102 -8.61 17.97 -1.80
C GLU A 102 -7.84 17.54 -0.56
N GLU A 103 -7.85 16.24 -0.27
CA GLU A 103 -7.12 15.66 0.86
C GLU A 103 -5.61 15.78 0.67
N ASN A 104 -5.12 15.44 -0.52
CA ASN A 104 -3.69 15.40 -0.79
C ASN A 104 -3.12 16.75 -1.25
N LYS A 105 -3.93 17.82 -1.30
CA LYS A 105 -3.49 19.18 -1.73
C LYS A 105 -2.35 19.70 -0.87
N ARG A 106 -2.28 19.26 0.40
CA ARG A 106 -1.27 19.68 1.38
C ARG A 106 -0.16 18.66 1.58
N THR A 107 -0.18 17.54 0.84
CA THR A 107 0.85 16.50 0.95
C THR A 107 1.99 16.74 -0.03
N PHE A 108 3.18 16.27 0.34
CA PHE A 108 4.40 16.46 -0.44
C PHE A 108 4.40 15.56 -1.68
N ARG A 109 4.48 16.17 -2.86
CA ARG A 109 4.47 15.51 -4.17
C ARG A 109 5.79 15.75 -4.88
N ILE A 110 6.41 14.69 -5.39
CA ILE A 110 7.72 14.78 -6.06
C ILE A 110 7.65 14.59 -7.57
N LEU A 111 6.54 14.01 -8.07
CA LEU A 111 6.38 13.72 -9.48
C LEU A 111 5.93 14.98 -10.25
N PRO A 112 6.40 15.16 -11.49
CA PRO A 112 5.97 16.29 -12.31
C PRO A 112 4.47 16.17 -12.63
N PRO A 113 3.74 17.30 -12.71
CA PRO A 113 2.34 17.30 -13.11
C PRO A 113 2.18 16.85 -14.56
N ILE A 114 1.14 16.04 -14.83
CA ILE A 114 0.72 15.66 -16.18
C ILE A 114 -0.70 16.20 -16.35
N LYS A 115 -0.88 17.25 -17.18
CA LYS A 115 -2.20 17.91 -17.37
C LYS A 115 -2.86 18.23 -16.01
N ASP A 116 -4.11 17.83 -15.83
CA ASP A 116 -4.91 17.90 -14.61
C ASP A 116 -5.03 16.53 -13.90
N HIS A 117 -4.06 15.64 -14.10
CA HIS A 117 -4.09 14.32 -13.51
C HIS A 117 -3.74 14.34 -12.02
N LEU A 118 -4.31 13.38 -11.27
CA LEU A 118 -3.98 13.14 -9.86
C LEU A 118 -2.49 12.78 -9.72
N ILE A 119 -1.78 13.44 -8.82
CA ILE A 119 -0.35 13.20 -8.58
C ILE A 119 -0.18 12.37 -7.30
N PRO A 120 0.46 11.20 -7.35
CA PRO A 120 0.81 10.42 -6.17
C PRO A 120 1.73 11.24 -5.25
N ASP A 121 1.37 11.29 -3.97
CA ASP A 121 2.23 11.87 -2.96
C ASP A 121 3.35 10.90 -2.52
N LEU A 122 4.26 11.40 -1.70
CA LEU A 122 5.41 10.61 -1.26
C LEU A 122 5.01 9.36 -0.45
N VAL A 123 3.92 9.43 0.31
CA VAL A 123 3.40 8.29 1.09
C VAL A 123 2.96 7.17 0.17
N HIS A 124 2.18 7.48 -0.85
CA HIS A 124 1.67 6.48 -1.79
C HIS A 124 2.75 5.94 -2.72
N ILE A 125 3.79 6.71 -3.02
CA ILE A 125 5.02 6.20 -3.66
C ILE A 125 5.73 5.20 -2.74
N GLY A 126 5.88 5.51 -1.45
CA GLY A 126 6.44 4.58 -0.46
C GLY A 126 5.63 3.28 -0.35
N ILE A 127 4.30 3.38 -0.28
CA ILE A 127 3.39 2.23 -0.32
C ILE A 127 3.61 1.41 -1.58
N THR A 128 3.68 2.06 -2.75
CA THR A 128 3.93 1.39 -4.04
C THR A 128 5.19 0.51 -3.95
N ILE A 129 6.31 1.06 -3.51
CA ILE A 129 7.56 0.32 -3.44
C ILE A 129 7.42 -0.90 -2.50
N LEU A 130 6.83 -0.68 -1.33
CA LEU A 130 6.72 -1.72 -0.31
C LEU A 130 5.74 -2.84 -0.68
N ILE A 131 4.61 -2.54 -1.33
CA ILE A 131 3.68 -3.57 -1.79
C ILE A 131 4.29 -4.41 -2.93
N TRP A 132 5.05 -3.79 -3.84
CA TRP A 132 5.74 -4.51 -4.90
C TRP A 132 6.82 -5.44 -4.35
N ILE A 133 7.63 -4.97 -3.40
CA ILE A 133 8.64 -5.81 -2.73
C ILE A 133 7.95 -7.01 -2.05
N ASN A 134 6.90 -6.77 -1.27
CA ASN A 134 6.19 -7.84 -0.58
C ASN A 134 5.54 -8.84 -1.54
N TRP A 135 4.95 -8.36 -2.64
CA TRP A 135 4.39 -9.23 -3.67
C TRP A 135 5.47 -10.10 -4.32
N ILE A 136 6.58 -9.51 -4.78
CA ILE A 136 7.69 -10.24 -5.41
C ILE A 136 8.28 -11.29 -4.47
N LEU A 137 8.53 -10.95 -3.20
CA LEU A 137 9.07 -11.88 -2.22
C LEU A 137 8.10 -13.03 -1.96
N SER A 138 6.80 -12.73 -1.80
CA SER A 138 5.77 -13.75 -1.59
C SER A 138 5.60 -14.66 -2.81
N SER A 139 5.53 -14.10 -4.02
CA SER A 139 5.43 -14.86 -5.27
C SER A 139 6.66 -15.73 -5.52
N LYS A 140 7.85 -15.24 -5.21
CA LYS A 140 9.08 -16.04 -5.30
C LYS A 140 9.01 -17.27 -4.39
N GLU A 141 8.55 -17.12 -3.15
CA GLU A 141 8.38 -18.25 -2.23
C GLU A 141 7.35 -19.28 -2.72
N VAL A 142 6.28 -18.83 -3.37
CA VAL A 142 5.29 -19.73 -4.00
C VAL A 142 5.91 -20.48 -5.18
N LEU A 143 6.57 -19.76 -6.10
CA LEU A 143 7.14 -20.33 -7.33
C LEU A 143 8.30 -21.30 -7.07
N GLN A 144 9.01 -21.17 -5.94
CA GLN A 144 10.08 -22.12 -5.57
C GLN A 144 9.56 -23.49 -5.12
N ARG A 145 8.24 -23.62 -4.92
CA ARG A 145 7.60 -24.82 -4.35
C ARG A 145 6.66 -25.53 -5.33
N ILE A 146 6.54 -25.01 -6.55
CA ILE A 146 5.81 -25.59 -7.68
C ILE A 146 6.84 -26.12 -8.67
#